data_AF-A0A2N5YZ49-F1
#
_entry.id   AF-A0A2N5YZ49-F1
#
_cell.length_a   1.000
_cell.length_b   1.000
_cell.length_c   1.000
_cell.angle_alpha   90.00
_cell.angle_beta   90.00
_cell.angle_gamma   90.00
#
_symmetry.space_group_name_H-M   'P 1'
#
loop_
_entity.id
_entity.type
_entity.pdbx_description
1 polymer ?
#
loop_
_entity_poly.entity_id
_entity_poly.type
_entity_poly.pdbx_seq_one_letter_code
_entity_poly.pdbx_strand_id
1 'polypeptide(L)'
;MKNLLNFIVKYLYTFVFILFEIVCFVLIFTANNYHKVSFLNSSNVLSGNLTEHWNELTEYLHLKSVNDSILADNERLINQIEEYRKDDIPAIEESGFEYVAAKVISANINSKKNFLTINKGSIDGVKQDM
;
A
#
# COMPACT_ATOMS: atom_id res chain seq x y z
N MET A 1 -57.41 9.49 39.19
CA MET A 1 -56.44 8.49 38.68
C MET A 1 -57.00 7.52 37.63
N LYS A 2 -58.31 7.24 37.58
CA LYS A 2 -58.90 6.40 36.51
C LYS A 2 -58.91 7.08 35.13
N ASN A 3 -59.05 8.40 35.08
CA ASN A 3 -59.14 9.14 33.82
C ASN A 3 -57.83 9.18 33.02
N LEU A 4 -56.68 9.23 33.70
CA LEU A 4 -55.37 9.20 33.05
C LEU A 4 -55.10 7.81 32.44
N LEU A 5 -55.38 6.75 33.20
CA LEU A 5 -55.23 5.38 32.70
C LEU A 5 -56.20 5.09 31.55
N ASN A 6 -57.44 5.56 31.61
CA ASN A 6 -58.41 5.37 30.53
C ASN A 6 -58.02 6.17 29.27
N PHE A 7 -57.39 7.33 29.43
CA PHE A 7 -56.81 8.11 28.34
C PHE A 7 -55.66 7.36 27.66
N ILE A 8 -54.74 6.78 28.44
CA ILE A 8 -53.62 5.99 27.92
C ILE A 8 -54.12 4.74 27.18
N VAL A 9 -55.11 4.03 27.73
CA VAL A 9 -55.69 2.83 27.06
C VAL A 9 -56.41 3.21 25.76
N LYS A 10 -57.11 4.35 25.72
CA LYS A 10 -57.82 4.83 24.53
C LYS A 10 -56.88 5.19 23.38
N TYR A 11 -55.71 5.76 23.68
CA TYR A 11 -54.71 6.19 22.69
C TYR A 11 -53.46 5.30 22.65
N LEU A 12 -53.55 4.09 23.21
CA LEU A 12 -52.42 3.18 23.36
C LEU A 12 -51.72 2.91 22.01
N TYR A 13 -52.51 2.67 20.96
CA TYR A 13 -51.98 2.43 19.61
C TYR A 13 -51.20 3.64 19.06
N THR A 14 -51.71 4.86 19.27
CA THR A 14 -51.04 6.09 18.85
C THR A 14 -49.76 6.32 19.64
N PHE A 15 -49.76 6.03 20.95
CA PHE A 15 -48.57 6.17 21.80
C PHE A 15 -47.49 5.15 21.44
N VAL A 16 -47.87 3.90 21.22
CA VAL A 16 -46.97 2.82 20.78
C VAL A 16 -46.40 3.14 19.40
N PHE A 17 -47.22 3.67 18.48
CA PHE A 17 -46.76 4.13 17.17
C PHE A 17 -45.69 5.22 17.29
N ILE A 18 -45.95 6.29 18.07
CA ILE A 18 -44.99 7.39 18.27
C ILE A 18 -43.69 6.88 18.93
N LEU A 19 -43.82 5.96 19.90
CA LEU A 19 -42.66 5.36 20.55
C LEU A 19 -41.80 4.57 19.56
N PHE A 20 -42.41 3.74 18.71
CA PHE A 20 -41.69 3.04 17.65
C PHE A 20 -41.13 3.98 16.60
N GLU A 21 -41.84 5.05 16.24
CA GLU A 21 -41.37 6.07 15.31
C GLU A 21 -40.10 6.76 15.85
N ILE A 22 -40.08 7.15 17.12
CA ILE A 22 -38.89 7.70 17.79
C ILE A 22 -37.75 6.68 17.80
N VAL A 23 -38.01 5.42 18.15
CA VAL A 23 -36.99 4.36 18.14
C VAL A 23 -36.41 4.16 16.74
N CYS A 24 -37.25 4.13 15.71
CA CYS A 24 -36.83 4.04 14.32
C CYS A 24 -36.01 5.26 13.88
N PHE A 25 -36.42 6.48 14.24
CA PHE A 25 -35.61 7.68 13.94
C PHE A 25 -34.26 7.64 14.66
N VAL A 26 -34.24 7.30 15.95
CA VAL A 26 -32.99 7.11 16.71
C VAL A 26 -32.13 6.03 16.05
N LEU A 27 -32.71 4.92 15.62
CA LEU A 27 -32.03 3.87 14.88
C LEU A 27 -31.52 4.32 13.52
N ILE A 28 -32.24 5.16 12.76
CA ILE A 28 -31.78 5.72 11.49
C ILE A 28 -30.58 6.64 11.72
N PHE A 29 -30.65 7.51 12.73
CA PHE A 29 -29.54 8.40 13.09
C PHE A 29 -28.34 7.64 13.70
N THR A 30 -28.56 6.48 14.32
CA THR A 30 -27.48 5.65 14.90
C THR A 30 -26.97 4.56 13.95
N ALA A 31 -27.76 4.07 13.00
CA ALA A 31 -27.37 3.08 11.98
C ALA A 31 -26.64 3.74 10.80
N ASN A 32 -26.77 5.06 10.63
CA ASN A 32 -25.90 5.86 9.76
C ASN A 32 -24.43 5.93 10.26
N ASN A 33 -24.09 5.17 11.31
CA ASN A 33 -22.74 5.00 11.81
C ASN A 33 -21.92 3.93 11.08
N TYR A 34 -22.35 3.44 9.91
CA TYR A 34 -21.44 2.73 9.02
C TYR A 34 -20.26 3.62 8.56
N HIS A 35 -20.39 4.95 8.69
CA HIS A 35 -19.30 5.91 8.49
C HIS A 35 -18.66 6.44 9.79
N LYS A 36 -19.16 6.09 10.99
CA LYS A 36 -18.60 6.58 12.28
C LYS A 36 -17.43 5.75 12.80
N VAL A 37 -17.22 4.54 12.27
CA VAL A 37 -15.94 3.82 12.44
C VAL A 37 -14.81 4.53 11.69
N SER A 38 -15.12 5.33 10.65
CA SER A 38 -14.17 6.25 10.03
C SER A 38 -14.06 7.58 10.80
N PHE A 39 -15.17 8.08 11.38
CA PHE A 39 -15.22 9.40 12.02
C PHE A 39 -14.66 9.44 13.46
N LEU A 40 -14.70 8.33 14.22
CA LEU A 40 -13.99 8.25 15.51
C LEU A 40 -12.46 8.16 15.34
N ASN A 41 -11.99 7.71 14.17
CA ASN A 41 -10.61 7.92 13.75
C ASN A 41 -10.35 9.34 13.24
N SER A 42 -11.38 10.16 12.93
CA SER A 42 -11.17 11.48 12.33
C SER A 42 -10.65 12.56 13.29
N SER A 43 -10.76 12.40 14.62
CA SER A 43 -9.98 13.21 15.56
C SER A 43 -8.47 12.92 15.47
N ASN A 44 -8.09 11.71 15.06
CA ASN A 44 -6.71 11.38 14.68
C ASN A 44 -6.40 11.77 13.22
N VAL A 45 -7.38 12.05 12.36
CA VAL A 45 -7.17 12.49 10.96
C VAL A 45 -6.96 14.00 10.85
N LEU A 46 -7.55 14.82 11.73
CA LEU A 46 -7.24 16.27 11.73
C LEU A 46 -5.86 16.53 12.37
N SER A 47 -5.51 15.77 13.41
CA SER A 47 -4.12 15.65 13.88
C SER A 47 -3.24 15.01 12.80
N GLY A 48 -3.77 14.00 12.09
CA GLY A 48 -3.13 13.25 11.04
C GLY A 48 -2.83 14.03 9.76
N ASN A 49 -3.68 14.97 9.34
CA ASN A 49 -3.46 15.84 8.16
C ASN A 49 -2.37 16.88 8.43
N LEU A 50 -2.32 17.43 9.65
CA LEU A 50 -1.17 18.23 10.07
C LEU A 50 0.09 17.36 10.09
N THR A 51 0.04 16.15 10.66
CA THR A 51 1.17 15.21 10.63
C THR A 51 1.54 14.76 9.19
N GLU A 52 0.60 14.65 8.26
CA GLU A 52 0.82 14.25 6.86
C GLU A 52 1.59 15.33 6.10
N HIS A 53 1.27 16.61 6.31
CA HIS A 53 2.02 17.71 5.71
C HIS A 53 3.43 17.88 6.32
N TRP A 54 3.61 17.59 7.61
CA TRP A 54 4.94 17.51 8.22
C TRP A 54 5.72 16.27 7.78
N ASN A 55 5.03 15.16 7.54
CA ASN A 55 5.61 13.91 7.06
C ASN A 55 6.02 14.00 5.59
N GLU A 56 5.26 14.61 4.68
CA GLU A 56 5.68 14.79 3.28
C GLU A 56 6.98 15.62 3.19
N LEU A 57 7.10 16.68 4.00
CA LEU A 57 8.31 17.50 4.03
C LEU A 57 9.49 16.74 4.67
N THR A 58 9.24 16.00 5.76
CA THR A 58 10.27 15.18 6.43
C THR A 58 10.68 13.99 5.58
N GLU A 59 9.74 13.36 4.86
CA GLU A 59 9.95 12.25 3.96
C GLU A 59 10.71 12.69 2.71
N TYR A 60 10.43 13.87 2.16
CA TYR A 60 11.25 14.45 1.08
C TYR A 60 12.68 14.78 1.53
N LEU A 61 12.84 15.35 2.74
CA LEU A 61 14.16 15.61 3.31
C LEU A 61 14.92 14.33 3.67
N HIS A 62 14.20 13.30 4.14
CA HIS A 62 14.75 11.97 4.43
C HIS A 62 15.11 11.23 3.14
N LEU A 63 14.29 11.34 2.10
CA LEU A 63 14.56 10.74 0.79
C LEU A 63 15.82 11.34 0.16
N LYS A 64 16.04 12.64 0.31
CA LYS A 64 17.30 13.28 -0.11
C LYS A 64 18.49 12.72 0.68
N SER A 65 18.38 12.65 2.01
CA SER A 65 19.43 12.09 2.87
C SER A 65 19.76 10.63 2.54
N VAL A 66 18.73 9.80 2.32
CA VAL A 66 18.88 8.39 1.92
C VAL A 66 19.50 8.28 0.53
N ASN A 67 19.08 9.12 -0.42
CA ASN A 67 19.66 9.14 -1.76
C ASN A 67 21.14 9.55 -1.73
N ASP A 68 21.50 10.57 -0.94
CA ASP A 68 22.89 11.00 -0.76
C ASP A 68 23.74 9.86 -0.12
N SER A 69 23.17 9.12 0.84
CA SER A 69 23.81 7.94 1.44
C SER A 69 24.02 6.80 0.43
N ILE A 70 23.00 6.50 -0.39
CA ILE A 70 23.08 5.46 -1.43
C ILE A 70 24.12 5.86 -2.49
N LEU A 71 24.20 7.15 -2.83
CA LEU A 71 25.17 7.66 -3.80
C LEU A 71 26.60 7.52 -3.27
N ALA A 72 26.84 7.86 -2.00
CA ALA A 72 28.14 7.68 -1.35
C ALA A 72 28.56 6.19 -1.28
N ASP A 73 27.62 5.29 -0.99
CA ASP A 73 27.89 3.85 -0.99
C ASP A 73 28.17 3.32 -2.40
N ASN A 74 27.43 3.79 -3.41
CA ASN A 74 27.70 3.44 -4.81
C ASN A 74 29.07 3.92 -5.27
N GLU A 75 29.46 5.15 -4.94
CA GLU A 75 30.79 5.67 -5.24
C GLU A 75 31.89 4.83 -4.56
N ARG A 76 31.71 4.47 -3.29
CA ARG A 76 32.64 3.58 -2.57
C ARG A 76 32.74 2.20 -3.23
N LEU A 77 31.62 1.59 -3.58
CA LEU A 77 31.58 0.26 -4.21
C LEU A 77 32.20 0.28 -5.61
N ILE A 78 31.91 1.31 -6.41
CA ILE A 78 32.52 1.49 -7.74
C ILE A 78 34.04 1.64 -7.59
N ASN A 79 34.50 2.47 -6.66
CA ASN A 79 35.93 2.64 -6.41
C ASN A 79 36.61 1.35 -5.95
N GLN A 80 35.96 0.55 -5.09
CA GLN A 80 36.46 -0.77 -4.69
C GLN A 80 36.53 -1.72 -5.89
N ILE A 81 35.50 -1.78 -6.73
CA ILE A 81 35.49 -2.62 -7.94
C ILE A 81 36.62 -2.21 -8.90
N GLU A 82 36.85 -0.91 -9.09
CA GLU A 82 37.94 -0.40 -9.94
C GLU A 82 39.33 -0.68 -9.34
N GLU A 83 39.45 -0.71 -8.01
CA GLU A 83 40.66 -1.11 -7.30
C GLU A 83 40.94 -2.62 -7.45
N TYR A 84 39.94 -3.47 -7.27
CA TYR A 84 40.05 -4.92 -7.51
C TYR A 84 40.32 -5.25 -8.99
N ARG A 85 39.77 -4.46 -9.92
CA ARG A 85 40.00 -4.60 -11.36
C ARG A 85 41.42 -4.23 -11.78
N LYS A 86 42.11 -3.38 -11.00
CA LYS A 86 43.51 -3.01 -11.25
C LYS A 86 44.52 -4.10 -10.86
N ASP A 87 44.21 -4.90 -9.83
CA ASP A 87 45.18 -5.87 -9.29
C ASP A 87 44.93 -7.33 -9.67
N ASP A 88 43.72 -7.76 -10.12
CA ASP A 88 43.47 -9.20 -10.25
C ASP A 88 42.42 -9.63 -11.31
N ILE A 89 42.56 -9.17 -12.57
CA ILE A 89 41.86 -9.82 -13.68
C ILE A 89 42.88 -10.29 -14.73
N PRO A 90 43.30 -11.58 -14.72
CA PRO A 90 43.70 -12.20 -15.95
C PRO A 90 42.51 -12.10 -16.89
N ALA A 91 42.70 -11.51 -18.07
CA ALA A 91 41.70 -11.47 -19.13
C ALA A 91 41.04 -12.85 -19.19
N ILE A 92 39.78 -12.94 -18.77
CA ILE A 92 39.02 -14.19 -18.78
C ILE A 92 39.05 -14.63 -20.22
N GLU A 93 39.84 -15.67 -20.51
CA GLU A 93 39.88 -16.31 -21.80
C GLU A 93 38.43 -16.59 -22.19
N GLU A 94 38.09 -16.11 -23.39
CA GLU A 94 36.77 -16.11 -24.01
C GLU A 94 36.07 -17.46 -23.83
N SER A 95 35.30 -17.62 -22.75
CA SER A 95 34.24 -18.61 -22.75
C SER A 95 33.28 -18.11 -23.82
N GLY A 96 33.18 -18.82 -24.96
CA GLY A 96 32.45 -18.44 -26.17
C GLY A 96 30.93 -18.35 -26.02
N PHE A 97 30.47 -17.69 -24.97
CA PHE A 97 29.09 -17.42 -24.64
C PHE A 97 28.84 -15.92 -24.72
N GLU A 98 27.80 -15.56 -25.46
CA GLU A 98 27.30 -14.19 -25.56
C GLU A 98 26.24 -13.98 -24.48
N TYR A 99 26.45 -13.00 -23.61
CA TYR A 99 25.54 -12.72 -22.50
C TYR A 99 24.59 -11.57 -22.85
N VAL A 100 23.28 -11.80 -22.68
CA VAL A 100 22.25 -10.77 -22.89
C VAL A 100 21.64 -10.39 -21.55
N ALA A 101 21.85 -9.13 -21.13
CA ALA A 101 21.23 -8.60 -19.92
C ALA A 101 19.72 -8.37 -20.13
N ALA A 102 18.90 -8.96 -19.25
CA ALA A 102 17.45 -8.86 -19.31
C ALA A 102 16.82 -8.65 -17.92
N LYS A 103 15.70 -7.93 -17.87
CA LYS A 103 14.90 -7.70 -16.67
C LYS A 103 13.70 -8.65 -16.65
N VAL A 104 13.44 -9.29 -15.51
CA VAL A 104 12.23 -10.10 -15.30
C VAL A 104 11.01 -9.18 -15.22
N ILE A 105 10.03 -9.40 -16.11
CA ILE A 105 8.77 -8.64 -16.17
C ILE A 105 7.59 -9.43 -15.61
N SER A 106 7.70 -10.76 -15.54
CA SER A 106 6.69 -11.61 -14.92
C SER A 106 7.34 -12.89 -14.41
N ALA A 107 6.83 -13.42 -13.29
CA ALA A 107 7.29 -14.65 -12.70
C ALA A 107 6.09 -15.48 -12.25
N ASN A 108 5.96 -16.70 -12.77
CA ASN A 108 5.05 -17.70 -12.24
C ASN A 108 5.86 -18.77 -11.52
N ILE A 109 5.78 -18.75 -10.19
CA ILE A 109 6.60 -19.60 -9.29
C ILE A 109 5.76 -20.59 -8.46
N ASN A 110 4.44 -20.53 -8.56
CA ASN A 110 3.50 -21.33 -7.74
C ASN A 110 2.72 -22.36 -8.55
N SER A 111 3.22 -22.71 -9.73
CA SER A 111 2.58 -23.69 -10.62
C SER A 111 3.42 -24.97 -10.68
N LYS A 112 2.83 -26.10 -11.10
CA LYS A 112 3.59 -27.34 -11.36
C LYS A 112 4.68 -27.15 -12.44
N LYS A 113 4.55 -26.11 -13.27
CA LYS A 113 5.56 -25.63 -14.21
C LYS A 113 5.78 -24.15 -13.97
N ASN A 114 6.99 -23.79 -13.55
CA ASN A 114 7.37 -22.41 -13.27
C ASN A 114 8.03 -21.79 -14.51
N PHE A 115 7.75 -20.52 -14.75
CA PHE A 115 8.33 -19.77 -15.87
C PHE A 115 8.59 -18.32 -15.47
N LEU A 116 9.70 -17.78 -15.98
CA LEU A 116 10.05 -16.37 -15.88
C LEU A 116 9.92 -15.75 -17.28
N THR A 117 9.26 -14.61 -17.36
CA THR A 117 9.19 -13.81 -18.57
C THR A 117 10.14 -12.63 -18.42
N ILE A 118 11.04 -12.46 -19.38
CA ILE A 118 12.01 -11.37 -19.43
C ILE A 118 11.62 -10.32 -20.48
N ASN A 119 12.13 -9.09 -20.36
CA ASN A 119 11.89 -8.01 -21.31
C ASN A 119 12.74 -8.08 -22.60
N LYS A 120 13.26 -9.26 -22.94
CA LYS A 120 14.12 -9.50 -24.09
C LYS A 120 13.57 -10.65 -24.93
N GLY A 121 13.65 -10.51 -26.24
CA GLY A 121 13.12 -11.50 -27.18
C GLY A 121 14.01 -11.66 -28.41
N SER A 122 13.46 -12.23 -29.48
CA SER A 122 14.24 -12.55 -30.69
C SER A 122 14.82 -11.34 -31.41
N ILE A 123 14.21 -10.15 -31.25
CA ILE A 123 14.76 -8.89 -31.79
C ILE A 123 16.03 -8.48 -31.02
N ASP A 124 16.14 -8.86 -29.75
CA ASP A 124 17.32 -8.64 -28.91
C ASP A 124 18.34 -9.78 -29.02
N GLY A 125 18.20 -10.68 -30.00
CA GLY A 125 19.11 -11.80 -30.22
C GLY A 125 18.80 -13.06 -29.40
N VAL A 126 17.77 -13.05 -28.56
CA VAL A 126 17.40 -14.22 -27.73
C VAL A 126 16.79 -15.33 -28.60
N LYS A 127 17.40 -16.52 -28.54
CA LYS A 127 16.96 -17.72 -29.25
C LYS A 127 16.50 -18.77 -28.25
N GLN A 128 15.72 -19.72 -28.75
CA GLN A 128 15.38 -20.92 -28.00
C GLN A 128 16.67 -21.69 -27.67
N ASP A 129 16.77 -22.17 -26.44
CA ASP A 129 17.92 -22.91 -25.87
C ASP A 129 19.19 -22.05 -25.60
N MET A 130 19.03 -20.73 -25.44
CA MET A 130 20.03 -19.82 -24.83
C MET A 130 19.98 -19.82 -23.30
#